data_AF-A0AAV6XJ37-F1
#
_entry.id   AF-A0AAV6XJ37-F1
#
_cell.length_a   1.000
_cell.length_b   1.000
_cell.length_c   1.000
_cell.angle_alpha   90.00
_cell.angle_beta   90.00
_cell.angle_gamma   90.00
#
_symmetry.space_group_name_H-M   'P 1'
#
loop_
_entity.id
_entity.type
_entity.pdbx_description
1 polymer ?
#
loop_
_entity_poly.entity_id
_entity_poly.type
_entity_poly.pdbx_seq_one_letter_code
_entity_poly.pdbx_strand_id
1 'polypeptide(L)'
;MRTPQIEMMERFKSLQEEMRQSLEEACKKYQKTSLSLLSMYKKATKILREYMLRFNDVALEVPSTNAKVLANAFAQGLNDGDFYQSLAKKSAIHFDNLLARSEKYMNIEEAIRMKGTKAPIPNNDRRETRRLPKRPCVEEKYEVDN
;
A
#
# COMPACT_ATOMS: atom_id res chain seq x y z
N MET A 1 41.38 -26.45 28.23
CA MET A 1 40.14 -27.11 28.72
C MET A 1 38.98 -26.14 28.51
N ARG A 2 37.87 -26.58 27.90
CA ARG A 2 36.69 -25.73 27.68
C ARG A 2 36.00 -25.50 29.03
N THR A 3 35.59 -24.28 29.34
CA THR A 3 34.94 -23.99 30.63
C THR A 3 33.45 -24.36 30.57
N PRO A 4 32.83 -24.79 31.69
CA PRO A 4 31.42 -25.18 31.73
C PRO A 4 30.47 -24.06 31.25
N GLN A 5 30.85 -22.80 31.45
CA GLN A 5 30.15 -21.62 30.98
C GLN A 5 30.07 -21.53 29.45
N ILE A 6 31.15 -21.90 28.75
CA ILE A 6 31.20 -21.86 27.28
C ILE A 6 30.27 -22.91 26.69
N GLU A 7 30.27 -24.13 27.24
CA GLU A 7 29.34 -25.18 26.79
C GLU A 7 27.87 -24.82 27.04
N MET A 8 27.57 -24.18 28.17
CA MET A 8 26.21 -23.72 28.46
C MET A 8 25.75 -22.66 27.45
N MET A 9 26.63 -21.74 27.08
CA MET A 9 26.34 -20.71 26.08
C MET A 9 26.22 -21.28 24.66
N GLU A 10 26.98 -22.32 24.31
CA GLU A 10 26.83 -23.06 23.04
C GLU A 10 25.50 -23.80 22.99
N ARG A 11 25.09 -24.47 24.07
CA ARG A 11 23.77 -25.12 24.17
C ARG A 11 22.62 -24.12 24.07
N PHE A 12 22.72 -22.98 24.73
CA PHE A 12 21.71 -21.93 24.64
C PHE A 12 21.58 -21.39 23.22
N LYS A 13 22.72 -21.13 22.53
CA LYS A 13 22.72 -20.71 21.13
C LYS A 13 22.16 -21.76 20.19
N SER A 14 22.51 -23.03 20.40
CA SER A 14 21.99 -24.15 19.60
C SER A 14 20.48 -24.30 19.77
N LEU A 15 19.98 -24.19 21.00
CA LEU A 15 18.56 -24.25 21.30
C LEU A 15 17.80 -23.05 20.71
N GLN A 16 18.39 -21.85 20.76
CA GLN A 16 17.84 -20.67 20.08
C GLN A 16 17.68 -20.88 18.58
N GLU A 17 18.69 -21.44 17.93
CA GLU A 17 18.67 -21.64 16.48
C GLU A 17 17.71 -22.76 16.06
N GLU A 18 17.58 -23.80 16.89
CA GLU A 18 16.58 -24.86 16.71
C GLU A 18 15.14 -24.31 16.83
N MET A 19 14.88 -23.48 17.85
CA MET A 19 13.57 -22.81 17.99
C MET A 19 13.27 -21.90 16.79
N ARG A 20 14.29 -21.20 16.26
CA ARG A 20 14.14 -20.32 15.09
C ARG A 20 13.78 -21.12 13.83
N GLN A 21 14.47 -22.24 13.60
CA GLN A 21 14.20 -23.14 12.48
C GLN A 21 12.80 -23.76 12.57
N SER A 22 12.40 -24.23 13.75
CA SER A 22 11.07 -24.79 13.99
C SER A 22 9.96 -23.77 13.71
N LEU A 23 10.14 -22.52 14.15
CA LEU A 23 9.19 -21.45 13.87
C LEU A 23 9.12 -21.09 12.38
N GLU A 24 10.25 -21.09 11.68
CA GLU A 24 10.32 -20.79 10.24
C GLU A 24 9.66 -21.90 9.40
N GLU A 25 9.88 -23.17 9.75
CA GLU A 25 9.23 -24.32 9.12
C GLU A 25 7.73 -24.37 9.39
N ALA A 26 7.32 -24.07 10.62
CA ALA A 26 5.91 -23.97 10.99
C ALA A 26 5.24 -22.85 10.18
N CYS A 27 5.84 -21.65 10.13
CA CYS A 27 5.35 -20.53 9.33
C CYS A 27 5.27 -20.83 7.82
N LYS A 28 6.20 -21.63 7.26
CA LYS A 28 6.14 -22.08 5.85
C LYS A 28 4.98 -23.04 5.58
N LYS A 29 4.57 -23.84 6.57
CA LYS A 29 3.43 -24.77 6.48
C LYS A 29 2.07 -24.09 6.67
N TYR A 30 2.02 -22.99 7.43
CA TYR A 30 0.83 -22.16 7.49
C TYR A 30 0.76 -21.29 6.22
N GLN A 31 -0.20 -21.59 5.34
CA GLN A 31 -0.49 -20.71 4.21
C GLN A 31 -0.66 -19.28 4.73
N LYS A 32 -0.07 -18.29 4.04
CA LYS A 32 -0.29 -16.89 4.37
C LYS A 32 -1.80 -16.62 4.26
N THR A 33 -2.44 -16.44 5.40
CA THR A 33 -3.87 -16.18 5.49
C THR A 33 -4.12 -14.68 5.30
N SER A 34 -5.39 -14.27 5.17
CA SER A 34 -5.78 -12.85 5.15
C SER A 34 -5.25 -12.05 6.35
N LEU A 35 -4.97 -12.71 7.48
CA LEU A 35 -4.29 -12.13 8.65
C LEU A 35 -2.83 -11.71 8.35
N SER A 36 -2.14 -12.39 7.44
CA SER A 36 -0.80 -12.02 6.97
C SER A 36 -0.80 -10.66 6.25
N LEU A 37 -1.85 -10.38 5.47
CA LEU A 37 -2.07 -9.07 4.86
C LEU A 37 -2.26 -7.97 5.93
N LEU A 38 -2.99 -8.26 7.01
CA LEU A 38 -3.11 -7.34 8.16
C LEU A 38 -1.79 -7.15 8.92
N SER A 39 -0.89 -8.14 8.93
CA SER A 39 0.42 -7.97 9.55
C SER A 39 1.36 -7.09 8.72
N MET A 40 1.21 -7.08 7.38
CA MET A 40 1.91 -6.14 6.50
C MET A 40 1.53 -4.68 6.78
N TYR A 41 0.29 -4.44 7.23
CA TYR A 41 -0.21 -3.11 7.62
C TYR A 41 0.64 -2.46 8.73
N LYS A 42 1.11 -3.23 9.73
CA LYS A 42 1.86 -2.66 10.85
C LYS A 42 3.21 -2.06 10.46
N LYS A 43 3.72 -2.36 9.26
CA LYS A 43 4.96 -1.82 8.72
C LYS A 43 4.65 -0.69 7.74
N ALA A 44 4.13 0.41 8.29
CA ALA A 44 3.83 1.66 7.60
C ALA A 44 5.07 2.12 6.81
N THR A 45 5.08 1.97 5.48
CA THR A 45 6.11 2.59 4.64
C THR A 45 5.68 3.97 4.20
N LYS A 46 6.61 4.91 4.25
CA LYS A 46 6.41 6.30 3.85
C LYS A 46 6.23 6.48 2.34
N ILE A 47 6.44 5.43 1.53
CA ILE A 47 6.44 5.50 0.07
C ILE A 47 5.45 4.49 -0.48
N LEU A 48 4.56 4.94 -1.37
CA LEU A 48 3.50 4.12 -1.96
C LEU A 48 4.07 2.96 -2.81
N ARG A 49 5.19 3.18 -3.48
CA ARG A 49 5.88 2.16 -4.30
C ARG A 49 6.37 0.96 -3.51
N GLU A 50 7.00 1.21 -2.36
CA GLU A 50 7.49 0.13 -1.49
C GLU A 50 6.32 -0.66 -0.90
N TYR A 51 5.25 0.03 -0.54
CA TYR A 51 4.01 -0.61 -0.09
C TYR A 51 3.44 -1.52 -1.18
N MET A 52 3.34 -1.03 -2.41
CA MET A 52 2.80 -1.81 -3.53
C MET A 52 3.60 -3.08 -3.83
N LEU A 53 4.94 -3.01 -3.80
CA LEU A 53 5.79 -4.18 -4.00
C LEU A 53 5.50 -5.28 -2.97
N ARG A 54 5.47 -4.92 -1.68
CA ARG A 54 5.17 -5.89 -0.61
C ARG A 54 3.75 -6.42 -0.69
N PHE A 55 2.78 -5.56 -1.03
CA PHE A 55 1.41 -5.97 -1.20
C PHE A 55 1.28 -7.01 -2.32
N ASN A 56 1.96 -6.80 -3.45
CA ASN A 56 1.96 -7.73 -4.57
C ASN A 56 2.62 -9.07 -4.20
N ASP A 57 3.76 -9.05 -3.51
CA ASP A 57 4.44 -10.28 -3.06
C ASP A 57 3.50 -11.12 -2.18
N VAL A 58 2.82 -10.49 -1.21
CA VAL A 58 1.89 -11.22 -0.33
C VAL A 58 0.62 -11.62 -1.09
N ALA A 59 0.09 -10.78 -1.98
CA ALA A 59 -1.11 -11.11 -2.76
C ALA A 59 -0.90 -12.32 -3.68
N LEU A 60 0.32 -12.52 -4.20
CA LEU A 60 0.69 -13.70 -5.00
C LEU A 60 0.77 -14.98 -4.15
N GLU A 61 1.08 -14.85 -2.86
CA GLU A 61 1.19 -15.98 -1.94
C GLU A 61 -0.16 -16.40 -1.32
N VAL A 62 -1.22 -15.59 -1.44
CA VAL A 62 -2.56 -15.92 -0.93
C VAL A 62 -3.41 -16.53 -2.05
N PRO A 63 -3.69 -17.86 -2.02
CA PRO A 63 -4.45 -18.52 -3.07
C PRO A 63 -5.91 -18.03 -3.17
N SER A 64 -6.41 -17.82 -4.39
CA SER A 64 -7.83 -17.59 -4.73
C SER A 64 -8.53 -16.36 -4.08
N THR A 65 -7.83 -15.22 -3.97
CA THR A 65 -8.41 -14.02 -3.35
C THR A 65 -9.31 -13.23 -4.32
N ASN A 66 -10.56 -12.98 -3.94
CA ASN A 66 -11.49 -12.14 -4.72
C ASN A 66 -10.96 -10.69 -4.85
N ALA A 67 -11.07 -10.09 -6.04
CA ALA A 67 -10.63 -8.71 -6.30
C ALA A 67 -11.18 -7.68 -5.31
N LYS A 68 -12.40 -7.87 -4.79
CA LYS A 68 -12.98 -7.01 -3.74
C LYS A 68 -12.26 -7.15 -2.41
N VAL A 69 -11.87 -8.36 -2.05
CA VAL A 69 -11.11 -8.64 -0.81
C VAL A 69 -9.71 -8.04 -0.91
N LEU A 70 -9.06 -8.16 -2.07
CA LEU A 70 -7.77 -7.52 -2.34
C LEU A 70 -7.88 -5.98 -2.27
N ALA A 71 -8.90 -5.39 -2.90
CA ALA A 71 -9.11 -3.94 -2.86
C ALA A 71 -9.36 -3.43 -1.43
N ASN A 72 -10.15 -4.15 -0.63
CA ASN A 72 -10.41 -3.81 0.76
C ASN A 72 -9.17 -3.96 1.63
N ALA A 73 -8.40 -5.03 1.45
CA ALA A 73 -7.14 -5.24 2.17
C ALA A 73 -6.09 -4.17 1.80
N PHE A 74 -6.03 -3.79 0.52
CA PHE A 74 -5.18 -2.71 0.03
C PHE A 74 -5.57 -1.37 0.67
N ALA A 75 -6.85 -0.99 0.63
CA ALA A 75 -7.31 0.27 1.20
C ALA A 75 -7.07 0.36 2.72
N GLN A 76 -7.21 -0.75 3.44
CA GLN A 76 -6.93 -0.84 4.89
C GLN A 76 -5.42 -0.81 5.23
N GLY A 77 -4.56 -1.23 4.30
CA GLY A 77 -3.11 -1.25 4.52
C GLY A 77 -2.41 0.07 4.16
N LEU A 78 -3.13 1.05 3.61
CA LEU A 78 -2.58 2.36 3.30
C LEU A 78 -2.46 3.22 4.56
N ASN A 79 -1.37 3.98 4.63
CA ASN A 79 -1.22 5.04 5.62
C ASN A 79 -2.13 6.22 5.29
N ASP A 80 -2.50 6.98 6.32
CA ASP A 80 -3.16 8.27 6.16
C ASP A 80 -2.27 9.19 5.29
N GLY A 81 -2.82 9.64 4.17
CA GLY A 81 -2.10 10.44 3.18
C GLY A 81 -2.95 10.78 1.97
N ASP A 82 -2.39 11.55 1.04
CA ASP A 82 -3.12 12.08 -0.13
C ASP A 82 -3.75 10.99 -0.99
N PHE A 83 -3.08 9.84 -1.10
CA PHE A 83 -3.60 8.69 -1.83
C PHE A 83 -4.78 8.04 -1.11
N TYR A 84 -4.67 7.80 0.21
CA TYR A 84 -5.78 7.29 1.03
C TYR A 84 -7.00 8.22 0.95
N GLN A 85 -6.80 9.53 1.10
CA GLN A 85 -7.89 10.51 0.96
C GLN A 85 -8.52 10.49 -0.43
N SER A 86 -7.74 10.26 -1.49
CA SER A 86 -8.24 10.12 -2.86
C SER A 86 -9.18 8.92 -3.02
N LEU A 87 -8.84 7.81 -2.36
CA LEU A 87 -9.66 6.60 -2.34
C LEU A 87 -10.92 6.77 -1.49
N ALA A 88 -10.81 7.45 -0.35
CA ALA A 88 -11.96 7.77 0.50
C ALA A 88 -12.97 8.68 -0.22
N LYS A 89 -12.50 9.68 -0.98
CA LYS A 89 -13.35 10.59 -1.75
C LYS A 89 -14.01 9.93 -2.96
N LYS A 90 -13.34 8.97 -3.59
CA LYS A 90 -13.87 8.24 -4.74
C LYS A 90 -13.39 6.80 -4.65
N SER A 91 -14.27 5.93 -4.15
CA SER A 91 -13.96 4.51 -4.03
C SER A 91 -13.63 3.93 -5.41
N ALA A 92 -12.56 3.13 -5.46
CA ALA A 92 -12.24 2.35 -6.64
C ALA A 92 -13.03 1.04 -6.55
N ILE A 93 -14.15 0.96 -7.27
CA ILE A 93 -15.03 -0.23 -7.29
C ILE A 93 -14.31 -1.45 -7.90
N HIS A 94 -13.36 -1.18 -8.80
CA HIS A 94 -12.58 -2.19 -9.51
C HIS A 94 -11.10 -2.10 -9.15
N PHE A 95 -10.45 -3.26 -9.02
CA PHE A 95 -9.03 -3.37 -8.70
C PHE A 95 -8.15 -2.68 -9.76
N ASP A 96 -8.50 -2.75 -11.04
CA ASP A 96 -7.75 -2.06 -12.11
C ASP A 96 -7.73 -0.53 -11.93
N ASN A 97 -8.86 0.05 -11.50
CA ASN A 97 -8.94 1.48 -11.19
C ASN A 97 -8.09 1.86 -9.97
N LEU A 98 -7.95 0.94 -9.01
CA LEU A 98 -7.09 1.10 -7.84
C LEU A 98 -5.61 1.10 -8.27
N LEU A 99 -5.21 0.18 -9.15
CA LEU A 99 -3.84 0.11 -9.68
C LEU A 99 -3.48 1.36 -10.48
N ALA A 100 -4.31 1.76 -11.44
CA ALA A 100 -4.07 2.95 -12.27
C ALA A 100 -3.95 4.23 -11.43
N ARG A 101 -4.75 4.34 -10.36
CA ARG A 101 -4.65 5.47 -9.43
C ARG A 101 -3.39 5.39 -8.58
N SER A 102 -3.01 4.20 -8.13
CA SER A 102 -1.77 3.99 -7.38
C SER A 102 -0.56 4.43 -8.20
N GLU A 103 -0.50 4.05 -9.48
CA GLU A 103 0.55 4.46 -10.41
C GLU A 103 0.66 5.99 -10.54
N LYS A 104 -0.49 6.67 -10.71
CA LYS A 104 -0.50 8.13 -10.75
C LYS A 104 0.11 8.75 -9.50
N TYR A 105 -0.23 8.24 -8.32
CA TYR A 105 0.29 8.78 -7.06
C TYR A 105 1.76 8.42 -6.83
N MET A 106 2.21 7.23 -7.26
CA MET A 106 3.64 6.88 -7.26
C MET A 106 4.46 7.87 -8.10
N ASN A 107 3.99 8.20 -9.29
CA ASN A 107 4.64 9.18 -10.17
C ASN A 107 4.66 10.59 -9.56
N ILE A 108 3.59 10.99 -8.85
CA ILE A 108 3.53 12.28 -8.13
C ILE A 108 4.54 12.29 -6.97
N GLU A 109 4.57 11.27 -6.12
CA GLU A 109 5.53 11.15 -5.02
C GLU A 109 6.98 11.16 -5.52
N GLU A 110 7.25 10.47 -6.64
CA GLU A 110 8.56 10.45 -7.28
C GLU A 110 8.94 11.82 -7.85
N ALA A 111 8.01 12.53 -8.51
CA ALA A 111 8.24 13.87 -9.01
C ALA A 111 8.48 14.89 -7.87
N ILE A 112 7.75 14.80 -6.76
CA ILE A 112 7.97 15.65 -5.57
C ILE A 112 9.37 15.40 -5.01
N ARG A 113 9.80 14.13 -4.93
CA ARG A 113 11.14 13.76 -4.46
C ARG A 113 12.24 14.32 -5.35
N MET A 114 12.08 14.21 -6.68
CA MET A 114 13.03 14.77 -7.66
C MET A 114 13.06 16.30 -7.64
N LYS A 115 11.96 16.96 -7.27
CA LYS A 115 11.89 18.41 -7.08
C LYS A 115 12.44 18.86 -5.73
N GLY A 116 12.32 18.05 -4.68
CA GLY A 116 12.91 18.30 -3.36
C GLY A 116 14.44 18.17 -3.35
N THR A 117 15.02 17.40 -4.29
CA THR A 117 16.48 17.26 -4.46
C THR A 117 17.08 18.24 -5.48
N LYS A 118 16.25 19.07 -6.13
CA LYS A 118 16.72 20.12 -7.05
C LYS A 118 16.16 21.46 -6.61
N ALA A 119 17.05 22.32 -6.11
CA ALA A 119 16.80 23.76 -5.98
C ALA A 119 16.13 24.33 -7.26
N PRO A 120 15.31 25.40 -7.14
CA PRO A 120 14.25 25.69 -8.09
C PRO A 120 14.80 26.10 -9.45
N ILE A 121 14.29 25.47 -10.51
CA ILE A 121 14.39 26.02 -11.87
C ILE A 121 13.07 26.76 -12.13
N PRO A 122 13.07 28.10 -12.24
CA PRO A 122 11.90 28.81 -12.71
C PRO A 122 11.84 28.59 -14.22
N ASN A 123 10.75 28.04 -14.73
CA ASN A 123 10.43 28.22 -16.14
C ASN A 123 8.96 28.56 -16.30
N ASN A 124 8.79 29.85 -16.53
CA ASN A 124 7.66 30.48 -17.17
C ASN A 124 7.44 29.88 -18.57
N ASP A 125 6.18 29.88 -19.00
CA ASP A 125 5.70 29.59 -20.35
C ASP A 125 5.81 28.15 -20.91
N ARG A 126 4.65 27.48 -21.00
CA ARG A 126 3.96 27.29 -22.29
C ARG A 126 2.63 26.51 -22.18
N ARG A 127 1.55 27.28 -22.41
CA ARG A 127 0.35 26.93 -23.21
C ARG A 127 -0.65 25.92 -22.65
N GLU A 128 -1.70 26.50 -22.06
CA GLU A 128 -3.10 26.32 -22.46
C GLU A 128 -3.39 25.20 -23.47
N THR A 129 -4.04 24.14 -23.01
CA THR A 129 -5.05 23.45 -23.82
C THR A 129 -6.14 22.83 -22.93
N ARG A 130 -7.37 23.25 -23.23
CA ARG A 130 -8.66 22.56 -23.00
C ARG A 130 -9.35 22.77 -21.65
N ARG A 131 -10.01 23.93 -21.61
CA ARG A 131 -11.36 24.16 -21.06
C ARG A 131 -12.18 22.87 -20.91
N LEU A 132 -12.60 22.55 -19.69
CA LEU A 132 -13.82 21.76 -19.48
C LEU A 132 -14.98 22.75 -19.28
N PRO A 133 -16.03 22.73 -20.12
CA PRO A 133 -17.19 23.58 -19.90
C PRO A 133 -17.92 23.09 -18.65
N LYS A 134 -18.22 24.03 -17.74
CA LYS A 134 -19.15 23.77 -16.63
C LYS A 134 -20.51 23.41 -17.24
N ARG A 135 -21.00 22.18 -17.01
CA ARG A 135 -22.41 21.88 -17.26
C ARG A 135 -23.25 22.70 -16.29
N PRO A 136 -24.31 23.41 -16.72
CA PRO A 136 -25.32 23.91 -15.80
C PRO A 136 -26.05 22.71 -15.20
N CYS A 137 -26.17 22.65 -13.87
CA CYS A 137 -27.17 21.81 -13.22
C CYS A 137 -28.54 22.40 -13.60
N VAL A 138 -29.36 21.64 -14.31
CA VAL A 138 -30.76 21.98 -14.57
C VAL A 138 -31.53 21.51 -13.34
N GLU A 139 -32.14 22.43 -12.60
CA GLU A 139 -33.13 22.11 -11.56
C GLU A 139 -34.49 21.88 -12.23
N GLU A 140 -34.98 20.63 -12.19
CA GLU A 140 -36.37 20.31 -12.50
C GLU A 140 -37.25 20.49 -11.26
N LYS A 141 -37.96 21.63 -11.29
CA LYS A 141 -39.33 21.97 -10.85
C LYS A 141 -40.06 21.10 -9.80
N TYR A 142 -40.66 21.80 -8.83
CA TYR A 142 -42.01 21.51 -8.34
C TYR A 142 -42.90 22.75 -8.52
N GLU A 143 -43.95 22.63 -9.32
CA GLU A 143 -45.08 23.57 -9.35
C GLU A 143 -45.91 23.37 -8.07
N VAL A 144 -46.29 24.48 -7.42
CA VAL A 144 -47.34 24.48 -6.40
C VAL A 144 -48.45 25.36 -6.94
N ASP A 145 -49.56 24.71 -7.30
CA ASP A 145 -50.82 25.34 -7.68
C ASP A 145 -51.32 26.27 -6.57
N ASN A 146 -51.86 27.42 -6.96
CA ASN A 146 -52.75 28.22 -6.13
C ASN A 146 -53.89 28.78 -6.98
#